data_AF-A0AAZ3QPY7-F1
#
_entry.id   AF-A0AAZ3QPY7-F1
#
_cell.length_a   1.000
_cell.length_b   1.000
_cell.length_c   1.000
_cell.angle_alpha   90.00
_cell.angle_beta   90.00
_cell.angle_gamma   90.00
#
_symmetry.space_group_name_H-M   'P 1'
#
loop_
_entity.id
_entity.type
_entity.pdbx_description
1 polymer ?
#
loop_
_entity_poly.entity_id
_entity_poly.type
_entity_poly.pdbx_seq_one_letter_code
_entity_poly.pdbx_strand_id
1 'polypeptide(L)'
;MVHPHRQCGEEGGVPRTVKRSLRPVPEKSLWTSKPEQARTGLDLRDPFRSKSRKRARKKPPTGRCQQNQETVLGKLSTYFVLLLCIFLLEILAGVLAYIYYQQLNEELKQNLRETMVQKYRQPEQEHVTKAVDKLQHEFKCCGSNSSSDWGESVWIRTSEADGRLVPDSCCKTQTLNCGRRDHPSNIYKVEGGCITKLENFILDHLKIIGAVGVGIACVQIVGMVFTCCLYRSLKAEPY
;
A
#
# COMPACT_ATOMS: atom_id res chain seq x y z
N MET A 1 -20.18 25.40 -21.51
CA MET A 1 -20.75 24.29 -20.70
C MET A 1 -20.37 22.98 -21.35
N VAL A 2 -19.82 22.04 -20.59
CA VAL A 2 -19.42 20.72 -21.07
C VAL A 2 -20.60 19.75 -20.84
N HIS A 3 -21.05 19.05 -21.88
CA HIS A 3 -21.94 17.90 -21.74
C HIS A 3 -21.15 16.60 -21.98
N PRO A 4 -21.40 15.52 -21.22
CA PRO A 4 -20.50 14.38 -21.14
C PRO A 4 -20.73 13.32 -22.23
N HIS A 5 -19.66 12.59 -22.55
CA HIS A 5 -19.70 11.38 -23.36
C HIS A 5 -20.49 10.25 -22.69
N ARG A 6 -21.35 9.57 -23.45
CA ARG A 6 -21.69 8.14 -23.25
C ARG A 6 -21.69 7.44 -24.61
N GLN A 7 -20.62 6.69 -24.90
CA GLN A 7 -20.55 5.75 -26.01
C GLN A 7 -19.94 4.44 -25.50
N CYS A 8 -20.79 3.44 -25.28
CA CYS A 8 -20.42 2.05 -25.44
C CYS A 8 -21.12 1.58 -26.71
N GLY A 9 -20.36 1.40 -27.79
CA GLY A 9 -20.90 0.94 -29.05
C GLY A 9 -19.92 -0.01 -29.72
N GLU A 10 -20.43 -1.15 -30.17
CA GLU A 10 -19.96 -1.89 -31.33
C GLU A 10 -21.06 -2.88 -31.77
N GLU A 11 -21.64 -2.68 -32.95
CA GLU A 11 -22.22 -3.76 -33.74
C GLU A 11 -21.55 -3.74 -35.12
N GLY A 12 -20.70 -4.73 -35.39
CA GLY A 12 -20.02 -4.88 -36.67
C GLY A 12 -20.93 -5.51 -37.73
N GLY A 13 -21.42 -4.70 -38.68
CA GLY A 13 -22.18 -5.16 -39.85
C GLY A 13 -21.29 -5.42 -41.06
N VAL A 14 -21.40 -6.60 -41.66
CA VAL A 14 -20.68 -6.98 -42.91
C VAL A 14 -21.38 -6.35 -44.14
N PRO A 15 -20.66 -5.68 -45.06
CA PRO A 15 -21.26 -5.06 -46.23
C PRO A 15 -21.47 -6.04 -47.41
N ARG A 16 -22.61 -5.92 -48.11
CA ARG A 16 -22.80 -6.52 -49.44
C ARG A 16 -22.57 -5.47 -50.53
N THR A 17 -21.75 -5.80 -51.51
CA THR A 17 -21.39 -4.94 -52.64
C THR A 17 -22.51 -4.81 -53.68
N VAL A 18 -22.68 -3.60 -54.21
CA VAL A 18 -23.56 -3.31 -55.35
C VAL A 18 -22.72 -3.27 -56.65
N LYS A 19 -23.19 -3.95 -57.70
CA LYS A 19 -22.76 -3.70 -59.09
C LYS A 19 -23.99 -3.56 -59.99
N ARG A 20 -23.92 -2.65 -60.96
CA ARG A 20 -25.02 -2.28 -61.87
C ARG A 20 -24.43 -1.92 -63.24
N SER A 21 -24.75 -2.67 -64.30
CA SER A 21 -24.55 -2.19 -65.69
C SER A 21 -25.29 -3.01 -66.76
N LEU A 22 -26.06 -2.28 -67.58
CA LEU A 22 -26.40 -2.48 -69.01
C LEU A 22 -27.22 -3.70 -69.53
N ARG A 23 -27.88 -3.46 -70.67
CA ARG A 23 -28.94 -4.23 -71.38
C ARG A 23 -28.36 -4.95 -72.63
N PRO A 24 -29.01 -5.99 -73.21
CA PRO A 24 -30.09 -5.83 -74.21
C PRO A 24 -31.22 -6.90 -74.20
N VAL A 25 -32.15 -6.84 -75.16
CA VAL A 25 -33.48 -7.52 -75.20
C VAL A 25 -33.81 -7.99 -76.64
N PRO A 26 -34.17 -9.28 -76.85
CA PRO A 26 -35.56 -9.69 -77.18
C PRO A 26 -35.97 -10.96 -76.36
N GLU A 27 -36.94 -11.85 -76.67
CA GLU A 27 -37.84 -12.06 -77.81
C GLU A 27 -39.19 -12.75 -77.42
N LYS A 28 -40.26 -12.40 -78.15
CA LYS A 28 -41.60 -13.05 -78.40
C LYS A 28 -41.99 -14.29 -77.55
N SER A 29 -43.20 -14.38 -76.99
CA SER A 29 -44.43 -14.92 -77.65
C SER A 29 -45.41 -15.47 -76.56
N LEU A 30 -46.68 -15.89 -76.76
CA LEU A 30 -47.81 -15.52 -77.67
C LEU A 30 -49.13 -16.13 -77.11
N TRP A 31 -50.28 -15.45 -77.29
CA TRP A 31 -51.68 -15.92 -77.00
C TRP A 31 -52.00 -16.25 -75.51
N THR A 32 -53.17 -15.98 -74.90
CA THR A 32 -54.52 -15.48 -75.27
C THR A 32 -55.17 -14.88 -73.97
N SER A 33 -56.32 -14.20 -73.88
CA SER A 33 -57.41 -13.85 -74.82
C SER A 33 -58.11 -12.49 -74.48
N LYS A 34 -59.42 -12.51 -74.15
CA LYS A 34 -60.42 -11.44 -73.86
C LYS A 34 -61.63 -12.09 -73.13
N PRO A 35 -62.69 -11.39 -72.62
CA PRO A 35 -62.98 -9.94 -72.70
C PRO A 35 -63.42 -9.24 -71.36
N GLU A 36 -63.33 -7.91 -71.38
CA GLU A 36 -64.41 -6.93 -71.12
C GLU A 36 -65.68 -7.33 -70.32
N GLN A 37 -66.01 -6.60 -69.24
CA GLN A 37 -67.16 -5.67 -69.21
C GLN A 37 -67.29 -4.91 -67.89
N ALA A 38 -67.88 -3.71 -67.96
CA ALA A 38 -68.18 -2.86 -66.81
C ALA A 38 -69.50 -3.28 -66.13
N ARG A 39 -69.62 -3.07 -64.81
CA ARG A 39 -70.93 -2.82 -64.19
C ARG A 39 -70.83 -1.96 -62.93
N THR A 40 -71.65 -0.92 -62.91
CA THR A 40 -71.98 -0.09 -61.74
C THR A 40 -72.63 -0.93 -60.64
N GLY A 41 -72.27 -0.69 -59.38
CA GLY A 41 -72.92 -1.29 -58.22
C GLY A 41 -72.72 -0.44 -56.97
N LEU A 42 -73.83 0.06 -56.41
CA LEU A 42 -73.83 0.75 -55.13
C LEU A 42 -73.84 -0.27 -53.96
N ASP A 43 -73.32 0.20 -52.83
CA ASP A 43 -73.71 -0.15 -51.46
C ASP A 43 -73.11 -1.40 -50.77
N LEU A 44 -73.11 -1.29 -49.43
CA LEU A 44 -73.01 -2.30 -48.37
C LEU A 44 -71.62 -2.64 -47.76
N ARG A 45 -71.41 -2.00 -46.59
CA ARG A 45 -70.73 -2.48 -45.37
C ARG A 45 -69.20 -2.45 -45.33
N ASP A 46 -68.68 -1.51 -44.55
CA ASP A 46 -67.36 -1.59 -43.89
C ASP A 46 -67.38 -2.57 -42.70
N PRO A 47 -66.41 -3.50 -42.61
CA PRO A 47 -66.15 -4.18 -41.34
C PRO A 47 -64.65 -4.45 -41.06
N PHE A 48 -63.72 -3.53 -41.38
CA PHE A 48 -62.27 -3.77 -41.18
C PHE A 48 -61.53 -2.79 -40.24
N ARG A 49 -61.89 -2.91 -38.96
CA ARG A 49 -60.97 -3.06 -37.81
C ARG A 49 -59.57 -2.44 -37.95
N SER A 50 -59.39 -1.27 -37.33
CA SER A 50 -58.08 -0.65 -37.06
C SER A 50 -57.06 -1.67 -36.53
N LYS A 51 -56.00 -1.93 -37.32
CA LYS A 51 -54.82 -2.69 -36.87
C LYS A 51 -53.81 -1.73 -36.24
N SER A 52 -54.04 -1.38 -34.97
CA SER A 52 -53.03 -0.72 -34.13
C SER A 52 -51.76 -1.58 -34.08
N ARG A 53 -50.73 -1.20 -34.86
CA ARG A 53 -49.39 -1.79 -34.77
C ARG A 53 -48.83 -1.50 -33.38
N LYS A 54 -48.99 -2.45 -32.45
CA LYS A 54 -48.27 -2.45 -31.18
C LYS A 54 -46.78 -2.52 -31.48
N ARG A 55 -46.09 -1.37 -31.47
CA ARG A 55 -44.62 -1.33 -31.37
C ARG A 55 -44.26 -2.03 -30.06
N ALA A 56 -43.81 -3.27 -30.15
CA ALA A 56 -43.20 -3.95 -29.01
C ALA A 56 -42.00 -3.10 -28.57
N ARG A 57 -42.09 -2.47 -27.39
CA ARG A 57 -40.91 -1.90 -26.73
C ARG A 57 -39.99 -3.08 -26.44
N LYS A 58 -38.95 -3.29 -27.25
CA LYS A 58 -37.83 -4.16 -26.87
C LYS A 58 -37.29 -3.58 -25.57
N LYS A 59 -37.41 -4.32 -24.46
CA LYS A 59 -36.68 -3.97 -23.24
C LYS A 59 -35.18 -3.98 -23.60
N PRO A 60 -34.37 -3.00 -23.15
CA PRO A 60 -32.93 -3.08 -23.30
C PRO A 60 -32.39 -4.31 -22.55
N PRO A 61 -31.26 -4.90 -22.98
CA PRO A 61 -30.67 -6.06 -22.32
C PRO A 61 -30.03 -5.67 -20.98
N THR A 62 -30.85 -5.57 -19.93
CA THR A 62 -30.45 -5.13 -18.58
C THR A 62 -29.45 -6.05 -17.88
N GLY A 63 -29.34 -7.32 -18.28
CA GLY A 63 -28.54 -8.32 -17.55
C GLY A 63 -27.02 -8.07 -17.49
N ARG A 64 -26.41 -7.51 -18.55
CA ARG A 64 -24.93 -7.48 -18.65
C ARG A 64 -24.27 -6.31 -17.90
N CYS A 65 -24.97 -5.17 -17.78
CA CYS A 65 -24.49 -4.05 -16.96
C CYS A 65 -24.74 -4.31 -15.46
N GLN A 66 -25.91 -4.86 -15.11
CA GLN A 66 -26.28 -5.19 -13.72
C GLN A 66 -25.27 -6.16 -13.08
N GLN A 67 -24.93 -7.25 -13.79
CA GLN A 67 -23.98 -8.25 -13.30
C GLN A 67 -22.58 -7.65 -13.06
N ASN A 68 -22.13 -6.75 -13.93
CA ASN A 68 -20.86 -6.07 -13.73
C ASN A 68 -20.91 -5.17 -12.48
N GLN A 69 -21.96 -4.36 -12.32
CA GLN A 69 -22.08 -3.37 -11.24
C GLN A 69 -22.06 -4.01 -9.83
N GLU A 70 -22.79 -5.11 -9.65
CA GLU A 70 -22.78 -5.93 -8.42
C GLU A 70 -21.36 -6.40 -8.06
N THR A 71 -20.58 -6.87 -9.05
CA THR A 71 -19.20 -7.32 -8.81
C THR A 71 -18.22 -6.20 -8.49
N VAL A 72 -18.48 -4.94 -8.91
CA VAL A 72 -17.64 -3.80 -8.51
C VAL A 72 -17.96 -3.35 -7.09
N LEU A 73 -19.24 -3.32 -6.72
CA LEU A 73 -19.70 -2.98 -5.37
C LEU A 73 -19.10 -3.93 -4.32
N GLY A 74 -19.05 -5.23 -4.59
CA GLY A 74 -18.36 -6.21 -3.75
C GLY A 74 -16.88 -5.92 -3.56
N LYS A 75 -16.15 -5.64 -4.65
CA LYS A 75 -14.70 -5.33 -4.62
C LYS A 75 -14.40 -4.06 -3.81
N LEU A 76 -15.23 -3.01 -3.96
CA LEU A 76 -15.08 -1.78 -3.18
C LEU A 76 -15.35 -1.98 -1.69
N SER A 77 -16.35 -2.82 -1.36
CA SER A 77 -16.63 -3.19 0.04
C SER A 77 -15.45 -3.93 0.68
N THR A 78 -14.89 -4.95 0.00
CA THR A 78 -13.70 -5.67 0.47
C THR A 78 -12.50 -4.74 0.62
N TYR A 79 -12.26 -3.84 -0.33
CA TYR A 79 -11.17 -2.87 -0.24
C TYR A 79 -11.33 -1.91 0.97
N PHE A 80 -12.53 -1.40 1.22
CA PHE A 80 -12.81 -0.58 2.41
C PHE A 80 -12.53 -1.33 3.72
N VAL A 81 -13.02 -2.58 3.84
CA VAL A 81 -12.80 -3.40 5.03
C VAL A 81 -11.30 -3.68 5.23
N LEU A 82 -10.56 -3.98 4.16
CA LEU A 82 -9.10 -4.18 4.24
C LEU A 82 -8.36 -2.93 4.70
N LEU A 83 -8.67 -1.74 4.15
CA LEU A 83 -8.09 -0.48 4.61
C LEU A 83 -8.38 -0.22 6.09
N LEU A 84 -9.62 -0.46 6.53
CA LEU A 84 -10.02 -0.29 7.93
C LEU A 84 -9.25 -1.25 8.86
N CYS A 85 -9.08 -2.52 8.46
CA CYS A 85 -8.29 -3.49 9.22
C CYS A 85 -6.81 -3.07 9.33
N ILE A 86 -6.21 -2.57 8.23
CA ILE A 86 -4.81 -2.08 8.25
C ILE A 86 -4.69 -0.86 9.18
N PHE A 87 -5.62 0.10 9.10
CA PHE A 87 -5.65 1.29 9.96
C PHE A 87 -5.72 0.92 11.45
N LEU A 88 -6.55 -0.07 11.81
CA LEU A 88 -6.64 -0.56 13.19
C LEU A 88 -5.34 -1.25 13.65
N LEU A 89 -4.70 -2.05 12.78
CA LEU A 89 -3.40 -2.66 13.08
C LEU A 89 -2.30 -1.60 13.25
N GLU A 90 -2.35 -0.51 12.49
CA GLU A 90 -1.42 0.61 12.57
C GLU A 90 -1.55 1.37 13.90
N ILE A 91 -2.79 1.63 14.36
CA ILE A 91 -3.04 2.19 15.70
C ILE A 91 -2.51 1.25 16.80
N LEU A 92 -2.79 -0.05 16.71
CA LEU A 92 -2.31 -1.03 17.69
C LEU A 92 -0.78 -1.09 17.73
N ALA A 93 -0.12 -1.09 16.57
CA ALA A 93 1.34 -1.05 16.46
C ALA A 93 1.92 0.24 17.07
N GLY A 94 1.29 1.40 16.82
CA GLY A 94 1.68 2.68 17.41
C GLY A 94 1.57 2.71 18.94
N VAL A 95 0.47 2.18 19.49
CA VAL A 95 0.27 2.09 20.96
C VAL A 95 1.29 1.13 21.59
N LEU A 96 1.51 -0.04 20.99
CA LEU A 96 2.53 -1.00 21.48
C LEU A 96 3.93 -0.39 21.42
N ALA A 97 4.29 0.27 20.32
CA ALA A 97 5.59 0.94 20.18
C ALA A 97 5.78 2.03 21.24
N TYR A 98 4.74 2.81 21.57
CA TYR A 98 4.79 3.81 22.63
C TYR A 98 5.03 3.18 24.02
N ILE A 99 4.29 2.11 24.36
CA ILE A 99 4.43 1.41 25.65
C ILE A 99 5.84 0.80 25.77
N TYR A 100 6.31 0.09 24.73
CA TYR A 100 7.66 -0.48 24.73
C TYR A 100 8.74 0.59 24.81
N TYR A 101 8.59 1.73 24.14
CA TYR A 101 9.55 2.84 24.23
C TYR A 101 9.65 3.42 25.65
N GLN A 102 8.51 3.59 26.34
CA GLN A 102 8.50 4.05 27.74
C GLN A 102 9.22 3.08 28.69
N GLN A 103 9.02 1.77 28.53
CA GLN A 103 9.71 0.75 29.33
C GLN A 103 11.21 0.68 28.98
N LEU A 104 11.54 0.70 27.68
CA LEU A 104 12.91 0.57 27.19
C LEU A 104 13.84 1.65 27.75
N ASN A 105 13.41 2.91 27.87
CA ASN A 105 14.32 4.00 28.23
C ASN A 105 15.06 3.77 29.57
N GLU A 106 14.37 3.33 30.61
CA GLU A 106 14.98 3.13 31.94
C GLU A 106 15.57 1.73 32.11
N GLU A 107 14.92 0.69 31.58
CA GLU A 107 15.47 -0.66 31.60
C GLU A 107 16.76 -0.76 30.78
N LEU A 108 16.83 -0.13 29.59
CA LEU A 108 18.03 -0.11 28.75
C LEU A 108 19.21 0.59 29.46
N LYS A 109 18.95 1.69 30.18
CA LYS A 109 19.99 2.42 30.93
C LYS A 109 20.68 1.52 31.96
N GLN A 110 19.91 0.78 32.74
CA GLN A 110 20.43 -0.13 33.76
C GLN A 110 21.03 -1.39 33.13
N ASN A 111 20.28 -2.08 32.26
CA ASN A 111 20.70 -3.32 31.61
C ASN A 111 21.97 -3.15 30.77
N LEU A 112 22.16 -2.01 30.09
CA LEU A 112 23.36 -1.76 29.29
C LEU A 112 24.60 -1.61 30.17
N ARG A 113 24.52 -0.84 31.27
CA ARG A 113 25.65 -0.70 32.22
C ARG A 113 25.99 -2.05 32.85
N GLU A 114 25.00 -2.78 33.36
CA GLU A 114 25.24 -4.10 33.96
C GLU A 114 25.86 -5.07 32.93
N THR A 115 25.35 -5.10 31.70
CA THR A 115 25.85 -5.97 30.64
C THR A 115 27.28 -5.62 30.23
N MET A 116 27.63 -4.33 30.09
CA MET A 116 29.02 -3.92 29.82
C MET A 116 29.96 -4.26 30.99
N VAL A 117 29.54 -4.00 32.23
CA VAL A 117 30.39 -4.15 33.43
C VAL A 117 30.58 -5.63 33.80
N GLN A 118 29.53 -6.45 33.73
CA GLN A 118 29.56 -7.84 34.20
C GLN A 118 29.84 -8.86 33.09
N LYS A 119 29.28 -8.67 31.89
CA LYS A 119 29.24 -9.71 30.83
C LYS A 119 30.26 -9.50 29.70
N TYR A 120 30.93 -8.35 29.63
CA TYR A 120 31.97 -8.11 28.63
C TYR A 120 33.16 -9.06 28.82
N ARG A 121 33.61 -9.70 27.72
CA ARG A 121 34.67 -10.72 27.66
C ARG A 121 34.53 -11.91 28.62
N GLN A 122 33.31 -12.23 29.08
CA GLN A 122 33.08 -13.48 29.81
C GLN A 122 33.10 -14.70 28.86
N PRO A 123 33.59 -15.88 29.29
CA PRO A 123 33.80 -17.05 28.41
C PRO A 123 32.57 -17.51 27.60
N GLU A 124 31.37 -17.34 28.16
CA GLU A 124 30.09 -17.74 27.53
C GLU A 124 29.35 -16.57 26.84
N GLN A 125 29.91 -15.36 26.88
CA GLN A 125 29.25 -14.11 26.48
C GLN A 125 30.00 -13.38 25.34
N GLU A 126 30.62 -14.14 24.43
CA GLU A 126 31.32 -13.57 23.27
C GLU A 126 30.41 -12.69 22.40
N HIS A 127 29.12 -13.04 22.30
CA HIS A 127 28.11 -12.26 21.58
C HIS A 127 27.88 -10.88 22.22
N VAL A 128 27.90 -10.78 23.56
CA VAL A 128 27.85 -9.50 24.30
C VAL A 128 29.08 -8.67 23.98
N THR A 129 30.27 -9.29 23.98
CA THR A 129 31.54 -8.60 23.66
C THR A 129 31.48 -7.97 22.27
N LYS A 130 31.07 -8.74 21.26
CA LYS A 130 30.88 -8.27 19.87
C LYS A 130 29.83 -7.15 19.77
N ALA A 131 28.74 -7.25 20.51
CA ALA A 131 27.69 -6.21 20.54
C ALA A 131 28.18 -4.91 21.18
N VAL A 132 28.92 -4.98 22.29
CA VAL A 132 29.50 -3.82 22.99
C VAL A 132 30.60 -3.16 22.15
N ASP A 133 31.50 -3.94 21.56
CA ASP A 133 32.56 -3.41 20.68
C ASP A 133 31.96 -2.70 19.46
N LYS A 134 30.92 -3.30 18.85
CA LYS A 134 30.19 -2.70 17.73
C LYS A 134 29.47 -1.40 18.15
N LEU A 135 28.77 -1.41 19.28
CA LEU A 135 28.10 -0.24 19.85
C LEU A 135 29.07 0.92 20.07
N GLN A 136 30.23 0.68 20.70
CA GLN A 136 31.24 1.72 20.93
C GLN A 136 31.80 2.30 19.63
N HIS A 137 32.06 1.44 18.64
CA HIS A 137 32.61 1.86 17.35
C HIS A 137 31.60 2.63 16.48
N GLU A 138 30.38 2.12 16.32
CA GLU A 138 29.35 2.73 15.49
C GLU A 138 28.84 4.05 16.09
N PHE A 139 28.63 4.09 17.41
CA PHE A 139 28.08 5.26 18.11
C PHE A 139 29.15 6.23 18.63
N LYS A 140 30.43 5.90 18.43
CA LYS A 140 31.60 6.74 18.77
C LYS A 140 31.53 7.18 20.23
N CYS A 141 31.48 6.19 21.11
CA CYS A 141 31.27 6.33 22.54
C CYS A 141 32.13 5.33 23.33
N CYS A 142 32.27 5.52 24.64
CA CYS A 142 33.02 4.61 25.50
C CYS A 142 32.35 4.47 26.87
N GLY A 143 32.11 3.23 27.28
CA GLY A 143 31.33 2.89 28.48
C GLY A 143 29.84 3.19 28.34
N SER A 144 29.04 2.88 29.36
CA SER A 144 27.59 3.04 29.31
C SER A 144 27.20 4.50 29.48
N ASN A 145 27.49 5.09 30.64
CA ASN A 145 27.38 6.51 30.94
C ASN A 145 28.71 7.25 30.75
N SER A 146 29.83 6.56 30.96
CA SER A 146 31.16 7.17 30.97
C SER A 146 32.28 6.16 30.70
N SER A 147 33.42 6.60 30.19
CA SER A 147 34.59 5.71 30.01
C SER A 147 35.09 5.11 31.33
N SER A 148 34.82 5.77 32.46
CA SER A 148 35.14 5.30 33.81
C SER A 148 34.33 4.07 34.26
N ASP A 149 33.19 3.76 33.62
CA ASP A 149 32.41 2.54 33.91
C ASP A 149 33.26 1.27 33.76
N TRP A 150 34.28 1.30 32.89
CA TRP A 150 35.21 0.18 32.69
C TRP A 150 36.07 -0.14 33.93
N GLY A 151 36.33 0.85 34.79
CA GLY A 151 37.05 0.65 36.06
C GLY A 151 36.30 -0.21 37.08
N GLU A 152 34.98 -0.36 36.91
CA GLU A 152 34.13 -1.23 37.74
C GLU A 152 33.89 -2.61 37.09
N SER A 153 34.33 -2.82 35.85
CA SER A 153 34.04 -4.03 35.09
C SER A 153 34.77 -5.25 35.61
N VAL A 154 34.16 -6.44 35.48
CA VAL A 154 34.83 -7.71 35.83
C VAL A 154 36.05 -7.93 34.93
N TRP A 155 35.95 -7.57 33.65
CA TRP A 155 37.03 -7.67 32.66
C TRP A 155 38.29 -6.91 33.07
N ILE A 156 38.20 -5.72 33.68
CA ILE A 156 39.39 -4.93 34.07
C ILE A 156 40.27 -5.65 35.09
N ARG A 157 39.71 -6.64 35.79
CA ARG A 157 40.36 -7.44 36.84
C ARG A 157 41.01 -8.72 36.30
N THR A 158 40.83 -9.04 35.03
CA THR A 158 41.36 -10.26 34.40
C THR A 158 42.65 -9.98 33.62
N SER A 159 43.44 -11.02 33.32
CA SER A 159 44.69 -10.86 32.57
C SER A 159 44.47 -10.38 31.14
N GLU A 160 43.29 -10.64 30.56
CA GLU A 160 42.88 -10.19 29.23
C GLU A 160 42.73 -8.67 29.14
N ALA A 161 42.70 -7.94 30.27
CA ALA A 161 42.77 -6.48 30.25
C ALA A 161 44.13 -5.99 29.70
N ASP A 162 45.23 -6.70 29.96
CA ASP A 162 46.60 -6.36 29.52
C ASP A 162 46.98 -4.88 29.79
N GLY A 163 46.66 -4.41 31.01
CA GLY A 163 46.92 -3.05 31.46
C GLY A 163 46.11 -1.95 30.75
N ARG A 164 45.09 -2.32 29.96
CA ARG A 164 44.15 -1.35 29.37
C ARG A 164 43.18 -0.83 30.43
N LEU A 165 42.81 0.44 30.31
CA LEU A 165 41.81 1.12 31.14
C LEU A 165 40.40 1.03 30.55
N VAL A 166 40.32 0.88 29.23
CA VAL A 166 39.10 0.71 28.44
C VAL A 166 39.35 -0.30 27.30
N PRO A 167 38.32 -0.92 26.72
CA PRO A 167 38.46 -1.71 25.49
C PRO A 167 39.04 -0.90 24.32
N ASP A 168 39.76 -1.57 23.40
CA ASP A 168 40.31 -0.90 22.21
C ASP A 168 39.22 -0.42 21.22
N SER A 169 38.01 -0.94 21.34
CA SER A 169 36.79 -0.48 20.65
C SER A 169 36.34 0.92 21.07
N CYS A 170 36.78 1.43 22.23
CA CYS A 170 36.59 2.83 22.63
C CYS A 170 37.50 3.83 21.87
N CYS A 171 38.51 3.36 21.13
CA CYS A 171 39.52 4.22 20.54
C CYS A 171 39.06 4.85 19.21
N LYS A 172 39.49 6.09 18.97
CA LYS A 172 39.21 6.79 17.70
C LYS A 172 39.97 6.20 16.52
N THR A 173 41.15 5.63 16.79
CA THR A 173 41.92 4.82 15.85
C THR A 173 42.07 3.44 16.46
N GLN A 174 41.62 2.40 15.74
CA GLN A 174 41.75 1.02 16.21
C GLN A 174 43.21 0.57 16.06
N THR A 175 43.97 0.64 17.15
CA THR A 175 45.31 0.04 17.25
C THR A 175 45.36 -0.87 18.47
N LEU A 176 46.10 -1.97 18.39
CA LEU A 176 46.27 -2.89 19.52
C LEU A 176 46.73 -2.12 20.77
N ASN A 177 46.05 -2.36 21.90
CA ASN A 177 46.37 -1.76 23.20
C ASN A 177 46.29 -0.21 23.27
N CYS A 178 45.55 0.44 22.38
CA CYS A 178 45.23 1.87 22.50
C CYS A 178 44.48 2.19 23.81
N GLY A 179 43.68 1.24 24.33
CA GLY A 179 42.92 1.37 25.57
C GLY A 179 43.75 1.55 26.84
N ARG A 180 45.09 1.41 26.77
CA ARG A 180 46.02 1.75 27.89
C ARG A 180 46.09 3.25 28.21
N ARG A 181 45.53 4.13 27.37
CA ARG A 181 45.47 5.58 27.61
C ARG A 181 44.07 6.13 27.33
N ASP A 182 43.39 6.62 28.35
CA ASP A 182 42.02 7.14 28.27
C ASP A 182 41.94 8.64 27.89
N HIS A 183 43.04 9.22 27.36
CA HIS A 183 43.10 10.65 27.03
C HIS A 183 42.01 11.04 26.00
N PRO A 184 41.33 12.21 26.14
CA PRO A 184 40.23 12.61 25.24
C PRO A 184 40.59 12.72 23.76
N SER A 185 41.88 12.81 23.39
CA SER A 185 42.32 12.74 21.99
C SER A 185 42.30 11.31 21.43
N ASN A 186 42.52 10.29 22.27
CA ASN A 186 42.71 8.90 21.88
C ASN A 186 41.38 8.10 21.86
N ILE A 187 40.50 8.33 22.83
CA ILE A 187 39.24 7.59 23.00
C ILE A 187 38.00 8.48 22.87
N TYR A 188 36.84 7.86 22.64
CA TYR A 188 35.55 8.55 22.57
C TYR A 188 34.99 8.91 23.95
N LYS A 189 35.44 10.04 24.51
CA LYS A 189 34.81 10.67 25.67
C LYS A 189 33.66 11.57 25.21
N VAL A 190 32.43 11.07 25.32
CA VAL A 190 31.18 11.79 25.03
C VAL A 190 30.36 11.91 26.32
N GLU A 191 29.69 13.05 26.52
CA GLU A 191 28.77 13.21 27.64
C GLU A 191 27.59 12.23 27.52
N GLY A 192 27.23 11.59 28.63
CA GLY A 192 26.21 10.54 28.66
C GLY A 192 26.62 9.20 28.01
N GLY A 193 27.88 9.02 27.61
CA GLY A 193 28.43 7.75 27.17
C GLY A 193 27.72 7.13 25.96
N CYS A 194 27.73 5.80 25.88
CA CYS A 194 27.00 5.09 24.82
C CYS A 194 25.48 5.11 25.02
N ILE A 195 24.97 5.19 26.25
CA ILE A 195 23.53 5.12 26.50
C ILE A 195 22.80 6.32 25.92
N THR A 196 23.33 7.54 26.12
CA THR A 196 22.76 8.75 25.51
C THR A 196 22.89 8.74 23.99
N LYS A 197 23.94 8.16 23.40
CA LYS A 197 24.05 8.01 21.93
C LYS A 197 23.02 7.03 21.37
N LEU A 198 22.78 5.93 22.06
CA LEU A 198 21.78 4.92 21.69
C LEU A 198 20.35 5.45 21.85
N GLU A 199 20.05 6.14 22.94
CA GLU A 199 18.74 6.79 23.20
C GLU A 199 18.40 7.82 22.12
N ASN A 200 19.35 8.71 21.77
CA ASN A 200 19.15 9.69 20.70
C ASN A 200 18.91 9.03 19.33
N PHE A 201 19.67 7.99 19.00
CA PHE A 201 19.50 7.25 17.74
C PHE A 201 18.14 6.56 17.64
N ILE A 202 17.71 5.88 18.71
CA ILE A 202 16.38 5.27 18.78
C ILE A 202 15.30 6.35 18.61
N LEU A 203 15.42 7.48 19.32
CA LEU A 203 14.51 8.62 19.21
C LEU A 203 14.43 9.18 17.79
N ASP A 204 15.56 9.42 17.13
CA ASP A 204 15.58 10.02 15.80
C ASP A 204 15.04 9.06 14.73
N HIS A 205 15.32 7.77 14.83
CA HIS A 205 14.70 6.77 13.96
C HIS A 205 13.20 6.59 14.23
N LEU A 206 12.76 6.61 15.50
CA LEU A 206 11.32 6.56 15.84
C LEU A 206 10.56 7.78 15.34
N LYS A 207 11.15 8.99 15.36
CA LYS A 207 10.53 10.19 14.76
C LYS A 207 10.28 10.00 13.27
N ILE A 208 11.26 9.46 12.53
CA ILE A 208 11.15 9.21 11.08
C ILE A 208 10.10 8.13 10.80
N ILE A 209 10.15 7.00 11.50
CA ILE A 209 9.19 5.90 11.35
C ILE A 209 7.76 6.37 11.69
N GLY A 210 7.60 7.13 12.76
CA GLY A 210 6.32 7.74 13.16
C GLY A 210 5.77 8.69 12.11
N ALA A 211 6.61 9.55 11.52
CA ALA A 211 6.20 10.45 10.44
C ALA A 211 5.76 9.69 9.19
N VAL A 212 6.45 8.60 8.83
CA VAL A 212 6.06 7.71 7.71
C VAL A 212 4.73 7.02 8.00
N GLY A 213 4.53 6.50 9.22
CA GLY A 213 3.25 5.92 9.66
C GLY A 213 2.11 6.92 9.53
N VAL A 214 2.22 8.10 10.16
CA VAL A 214 1.19 9.15 10.03
C VAL A 214 0.86 9.49 8.56
N GLY A 215 1.86 9.51 7.68
CA GLY A 215 1.64 9.66 6.23
C GLY A 215 0.82 8.52 5.60
N ILE A 216 1.11 7.27 5.97
CA ILE A 216 0.38 6.08 5.54
C ILE A 216 -1.08 6.13 6.04
N ALA A 217 -1.30 6.40 7.33
CA ALA A 217 -2.62 6.60 7.92
C ALA A 217 -3.44 7.68 7.19
N CYS A 218 -2.84 8.82 6.84
CA CYS A 218 -3.51 9.87 6.06
C CYS A 218 -3.94 9.37 4.67
N VAL A 219 -3.09 8.62 3.96
CA VAL A 219 -3.41 8.05 2.65
C VAL A 219 -4.53 7.00 2.76
N GLN A 220 -4.54 6.17 3.81
CA GLN A 220 -5.63 5.22 4.07
C GLN A 220 -6.96 5.93 4.30
N ILE A 221 -7.00 7.00 5.10
CA ILE A 221 -8.21 7.80 5.36
C ILE A 221 -8.75 8.38 4.04
N VAL A 222 -7.88 8.95 3.21
CA VAL A 222 -8.25 9.45 1.87
C VAL A 222 -8.80 8.32 0.99
N GLY A 223 -8.16 7.14 1.00
CA GLY A 223 -8.63 5.94 0.29
C GLY A 223 -10.00 5.45 0.76
N MET A 224 -10.27 5.47 2.08
CA MET A 224 -11.57 5.14 2.66
C MET A 224 -12.65 6.14 2.21
N VAL A 225 -12.38 7.45 2.26
CA VAL A 225 -13.31 8.49 1.79
C VAL A 225 -13.64 8.31 0.30
N PHE A 226 -12.63 8.17 -0.57
CA PHE A 226 -12.85 7.93 -2.00
C PHE A 226 -13.67 6.66 -2.25
N THR A 227 -13.41 5.58 -1.52
CA THR A 227 -14.15 4.32 -1.65
C THR A 227 -15.62 4.48 -1.23
N CYS A 228 -15.89 5.19 -0.14
CA CYS A 228 -17.25 5.54 0.28
C CYS A 228 -17.98 6.42 -0.75
N CYS A 229 -17.31 7.43 -1.31
CA CYS A 229 -17.87 8.28 -2.35
C CYS A 229 -18.22 7.49 -3.62
N LEU A 230 -17.29 6.65 -4.10
CA LEU A 230 -17.49 5.82 -5.29
C LEU A 230 -18.58 4.76 -5.07
N TYR A 231 -18.62 4.11 -3.92
CA TYR A 231 -19.67 3.17 -3.54
C TYR A 231 -21.05 3.83 -3.54
N ARG A 232 -21.17 5.05 -2.97
CA ARG A 232 -22.41 5.83 -3.02
C ARG A 232 -22.78 6.22 -4.46
N SER A 233 -21.83 6.65 -5.28
CA SER A 233 -22.09 7.02 -6.68
C SER A 233 -22.58 5.83 -7.51
N LEU A 234 -21.99 4.64 -7.34
CA LEU A 234 -22.40 3.42 -8.05
C LEU A 234 -23.74 2.87 -7.57
N LYS A 235 -24.12 3.11 -6.31
CA LYS A 235 -25.44 2.78 -5.78
C LYS A 235 -26.52 3.81 -6.16
N ALA A 236 -26.12 5.04 -6.52
CA ALA A 236 -27.00 6.14 -6.88
C ALA A 236 -27.34 6.24 -8.38
N GLU A 237 -26.89 5.30 -9.21
CA GLU A 237 -27.43 5.05 -10.57
C GLU A 237 -28.40 3.85 -10.56
N PRO A 238 -29.62 3.94 -9.97
CA PRO A 238 -30.67 2.96 -10.21
C PRO A 238 -31.26 3.14 -11.61
N TYR A 239 -31.44 2.03 -12.34
CA TYR A 239 -32.17 1.96 -13.59
C TYR A 239 -33.70 1.92 -13.38
#